data_AF-A0A3M6U0S1-F1
#
_entry.id   AF-A0A3M6U0S1-F1
#
_cell.length_a   1.000
_cell.length_b   1.000
_cell.length_c   1.000
_cell.angle_alpha   90.00
_cell.angle_beta   90.00
_cell.angle_gamma   90.00
#
_symmetry.space_group_name_H-M   'P 1'
#
loop_
_entity.id
_entity.type
_entity.pdbx_description
1 polymer ?
#
loop_
_entity_poly.entity_id
_entity_poly.type
_entity_poly.pdbx_seq_one_letter_code
_entity_poly.pdbx_strand_id
1 'polypeptide(L)'
;MADVEEKAPSEIEKREDEVELDVGKCAAEFAQYCQVDVKNESKVIEETIEDMLVRLDEFSHLADSIRNDSSQSLIEIIPQLYETSQELPTIFRKIDQLEAFVNAVKKNVDEMEESVSTAERELGSHKIQKVLKSIPGLRQMTQGPTKQEKNFSDWKAPAVFKTSDFLGQVTTEELSVEGDDTQKSATNNSSPDKPTDDSTSHTTDR
;
A
#
# COMPACT_ATOMS: atom_id res chain seq x y z
N MET A 1 -28.19 -18.32 124.37
CA MET A 1 -27.21 -19.05 123.54
C MET A 1 -27.73 -18.93 122.13
N ALA A 2 -27.35 -17.86 121.42
CA ALA A 2 -26.06 -17.67 120.75
C ALA A 2 -25.99 -18.49 119.46
N ASP A 3 -25.89 -17.76 118.35
CA ASP A 3 -25.30 -18.06 117.05
C ASP A 3 -25.33 -19.49 116.51
N VAL A 4 -25.96 -19.68 115.35
CA VAL A 4 -25.27 -20.25 114.19
C VAL A 4 -25.71 -19.50 112.94
N GLU A 5 -24.85 -18.57 112.54
CA GLU A 5 -24.69 -18.07 111.18
C GLU A 5 -24.23 -19.24 110.29
N GLU A 6 -25.04 -19.63 109.30
CA GLU A 6 -24.58 -20.46 108.19
C GLU A 6 -24.80 -19.68 106.90
N LYS A 7 -23.71 -19.06 106.45
CA LYS A 7 -23.63 -18.29 105.21
C LYS A 7 -22.73 -19.04 104.23
N ALA A 8 -23.27 -19.15 103.01
CA ALA A 8 -22.64 -19.44 101.71
C ALA A 8 -22.33 -20.92 101.40
N PRO A 9 -22.39 -21.36 100.11
CA PRO A 9 -22.26 -20.53 98.91
C PRO A 9 -23.37 -20.70 97.86
N SER A 10 -23.83 -19.56 97.32
CA SER A 10 -24.51 -19.49 96.04
C SER A 10 -23.53 -19.87 94.93
N GLU A 11 -23.78 -21.02 94.34
CA GLU A 11 -23.87 -21.27 92.91
C GLU A 11 -22.86 -20.62 91.94
N ILE A 12 -22.13 -21.52 91.27
CA ILE A 12 -21.90 -21.56 89.80
C ILE A 12 -20.92 -20.47 89.33
N GLU A 13 -19.62 -20.73 89.38
CA GLU A 13 -18.86 -21.57 88.43
C GLU A 13 -19.12 -21.22 86.95
N LYS A 14 -18.16 -20.48 86.39
CA LYS A 14 -17.69 -20.48 84.99
C LYS A 14 -18.75 -20.26 83.90
N ARG A 15 -18.77 -19.03 83.39
CA ARG A 15 -19.05 -18.75 81.97
C ARG A 15 -17.99 -19.46 81.13
N GLU A 16 -18.31 -20.64 80.65
CA GLU A 16 -17.73 -21.18 79.43
C GLU A 16 -18.59 -20.63 78.29
N ASP A 17 -17.95 -19.92 77.35
CA ASP A 17 -18.58 -19.60 76.08
C ASP A 17 -18.79 -20.93 75.33
N GLU A 18 -19.85 -21.66 75.70
CA GLU A 18 -20.38 -22.71 74.85
C GLU A 18 -20.78 -22.02 73.56
N VAL A 19 -20.00 -22.23 72.50
CA VAL A 19 -20.49 -22.04 71.14
C VAL A 19 -21.62 -23.06 71.01
N GLU A 20 -22.84 -22.62 71.37
CA GLU A 20 -24.05 -23.40 71.20
C GLU A 20 -24.14 -23.70 69.70
N LEU A 21 -23.78 -24.94 69.38
CA LEU A 21 -23.70 -25.40 68.01
C LEU A 21 -25.14 -25.55 67.55
N ASP A 22 -25.65 -24.51 66.89
CA ASP A 22 -26.99 -24.51 66.32
C ASP A 22 -27.03 -25.57 65.21
N VAL A 23 -27.37 -26.79 65.63
CA VAL A 23 -27.49 -27.96 64.77
C VAL A 23 -28.52 -27.70 63.67
N GLY A 24 -29.54 -26.87 63.93
CA GLY A 24 -30.54 -26.49 62.94
C GLY A 24 -29.95 -25.63 61.83
N LYS A 25 -29.19 -24.58 62.20
CA LYS A 25 -28.46 -23.74 61.23
C LYS A 25 -27.40 -24.54 60.49
N CYS A 26 -26.62 -25.35 61.19
CA CYS A 26 -25.57 -26.18 60.59
C CYS A 26 -26.17 -27.20 59.61
N ALA A 27 -27.27 -27.86 60.00
CA ALA A 27 -27.98 -28.78 59.10
C ALA A 27 -28.60 -28.06 57.90
N ALA A 28 -29.10 -26.84 58.06
CA ALA A 28 -29.64 -26.04 56.95
C ALA A 28 -28.55 -25.62 55.95
N GLU A 29 -27.39 -25.16 56.44
CA GLU A 29 -26.23 -24.85 55.62
C GLU A 29 -25.69 -26.09 54.90
N PHE A 30 -25.62 -27.24 55.59
CA PHE A 30 -25.23 -28.51 54.96
C PHE A 30 -26.25 -29.01 53.92
N ALA A 31 -27.55 -28.84 54.18
CA ALA A 31 -28.62 -29.21 53.25
C ALA A 31 -28.57 -28.39 51.95
N GLN A 32 -28.05 -27.17 52.00
CA GLN A 32 -27.87 -26.34 50.81
C GLN A 32 -26.89 -26.97 49.81
N TYR A 33 -25.85 -27.66 50.26
CA TYR A 33 -24.94 -28.41 49.38
C TYR A 33 -25.62 -29.60 48.68
N CYS A 34 -26.71 -30.11 49.24
CA CYS A 34 -27.51 -31.18 48.62
C CYS A 34 -28.55 -30.63 47.63
N GLN A 35 -28.75 -29.30 47.57
CA GLN A 35 -29.71 -28.64 46.67
C GLN A 35 -29.03 -28.08 45.40
N VAL A 36 -28.09 -28.83 44.83
CA VAL A 36 -27.52 -28.49 43.52
C VAL A 36 -28.55 -28.82 42.44
N ASP A 37 -28.98 -27.82 41.68
CA ASP A 37 -29.80 -28.04 40.48
C ASP A 37 -28.91 -28.53 39.34
N VAL A 38 -28.60 -29.82 39.38
CA VAL A 38 -27.76 -30.52 38.40
C VAL A 38 -28.26 -30.30 36.97
N LYS A 39 -29.58 -30.12 36.76
CA LYS A 39 -30.14 -29.89 35.43
C LYS A 39 -29.77 -28.52 34.90
N ASN A 40 -29.88 -27.49 35.74
CA ASN A 40 -29.49 -26.14 35.36
C ASN A 40 -27.98 -26.03 35.11
N GLU A 41 -27.15 -26.60 35.99
CA GLU A 41 -25.70 -26.61 35.83
C GLU A 41 -25.27 -27.38 34.57
N SER A 42 -25.87 -28.53 34.28
CA SER A 42 -25.62 -29.29 33.04
C SER A 42 -25.94 -28.45 31.80
N LYS A 43 -27.08 -27.77 31.82
CA LYS A 43 -27.51 -26.92 30.71
C LYS A 43 -26.54 -25.76 30.45
N VAL A 44 -26.07 -25.09 31.50
CA VAL A 44 -25.07 -24.01 31.36
C VAL A 44 -23.77 -24.54 30.74
N ILE A 45 -23.33 -25.73 31.14
CA ILE A 45 -22.15 -26.38 30.55
C ILE A 45 -22.40 -26.72 29.07
N GLU A 46 -23.55 -27.29 28.74
CA GLU A 46 -23.93 -27.61 27.36
C GLU A 46 -23.96 -26.36 26.47
N GLU A 47 -24.57 -25.26 26.94
CA GLU A 47 -24.59 -23.98 26.23
C GLU A 47 -23.18 -23.41 26.03
N THR A 48 -22.31 -23.55 27.05
CA THR A 48 -20.91 -23.09 26.97
C THR A 48 -20.11 -23.93 25.98
N ILE A 49 -20.33 -25.24 25.95
CA ILE A 49 -19.67 -26.14 24.99
C ILE A 49 -20.10 -25.78 23.57
N GLU A 50 -21.40 -25.59 23.33
CA GLU A 50 -21.91 -25.22 22.01
C GLU A 50 -21.30 -23.90 21.52
N ASP A 51 -21.27 -22.88 22.37
CA ASP A 51 -20.65 -21.60 22.05
C ASP A 51 -19.14 -21.72 21.78
N MET A 52 -18.43 -22.59 22.51
CA MET A 52 -17.02 -22.88 22.23
C MET A 52 -16.81 -23.65 20.91
N LEU A 53 -17.72 -24.55 20.55
CA LEU A 53 -17.66 -25.29 19.28
C LEU A 53 -17.87 -24.34 18.10
N VAL A 54 -18.82 -23.42 18.19
CA VAL A 54 -19.02 -22.37 17.17
C VAL A 54 -17.78 -21.52 17.03
N ARG A 55 -17.20 -21.03 18.14
CA ARG A 55 -15.97 -20.22 18.11
C ARG A 55 -14.77 -20.99 17.53
N LEU A 56 -14.68 -22.29 17.77
CA LEU A 56 -13.63 -23.14 17.21
C LEU A 56 -13.80 -23.33 15.69
N ASP A 57 -15.03 -23.46 15.22
CA ASP A 57 -15.33 -23.54 13.79
C ASP A 57 -14.95 -22.22 13.10
N GLU A 58 -15.34 -21.08 13.65
CA GLU A 58 -14.96 -19.76 13.15
C GLU A 58 -13.44 -19.56 13.13
N PHE A 59 -12.74 -20.00 14.18
CA PHE A 59 -11.28 -19.94 14.22
C PHE A 59 -10.64 -20.82 13.14
N SER A 60 -11.18 -22.01 12.91
CA SER A 60 -10.72 -22.91 11.84
C SER A 60 -10.88 -22.26 10.48
N HIS A 61 -12.03 -21.65 10.21
CA HIS A 61 -12.28 -20.93 8.96
C HIS A 61 -11.32 -19.74 8.77
N LEU A 62 -11.04 -18.99 9.83
CA LEU A 62 -10.08 -17.88 9.78
C LEU A 62 -8.65 -18.39 9.51
N ALA A 63 -8.25 -19.49 10.16
CA ALA A 63 -6.93 -20.10 9.95
C ALA A 63 -6.75 -20.58 8.50
N ASP A 64 -7.78 -21.19 7.92
CA ASP A 64 -7.76 -21.62 6.52
C ASP A 64 -7.72 -20.42 5.55
N SER A 65 -8.46 -19.36 5.86
CA SER A 65 -8.43 -18.11 5.08
C SER A 65 -7.01 -17.50 5.09
N ILE A 66 -6.38 -17.39 6.26
CA ILE A 66 -5.00 -16.90 6.39
C ILE A 66 -4.02 -17.78 5.60
N ARG A 67 -4.19 -19.11 5.66
CA ARG A 67 -3.33 -20.03 4.90
C ARG A 67 -3.52 -19.82 3.40
N ASN A 68 -4.75 -19.69 2.93
CA ASN A 68 -5.06 -19.44 1.54
C ASN A 68 -4.47 -18.11 1.06
N ASP A 69 -4.67 -17.02 1.80
CA ASP A 69 -4.15 -15.70 1.45
C ASP A 69 -2.62 -15.67 1.44
N SER A 70 -1.99 -16.35 2.40
CA SER A 70 -0.52 -16.52 2.42
C SER A 70 -0.05 -17.30 1.20
N SER A 71 -0.75 -18.36 0.83
CA SER A 71 -0.42 -19.17 -0.34
C SER A 71 -0.59 -18.38 -1.63
N GLN A 72 -1.70 -17.65 -1.78
CA GLN A 72 -1.92 -16.76 -2.92
C GLN A 72 -0.84 -15.67 -3.00
N SER A 73 -0.49 -15.05 -1.87
CA SER A 73 0.55 -14.03 -1.83
C SER A 73 1.90 -14.56 -2.30
N LEU A 74 2.29 -15.76 -1.84
CA LEU A 74 3.58 -16.36 -2.16
C LEU A 74 3.65 -16.96 -3.57
N ILE A 75 2.55 -17.55 -4.04
CA ILE A 75 2.53 -18.29 -5.31
C ILE A 75 2.20 -17.37 -6.49
N GLU A 76 1.36 -16.36 -6.27
CA GLU A 76 0.82 -15.54 -7.35
C GLU A 76 1.28 -14.09 -7.24
N ILE A 77 0.95 -13.41 -6.13
CA ILE A 77 1.09 -11.95 -6.03
C ILE A 77 2.56 -11.52 -6.03
N ILE A 78 3.41 -12.17 -5.22
CA ILE A 78 4.83 -11.82 -5.12
C ILE A 78 5.57 -12.06 -6.44
N PRO A 79 5.42 -13.22 -7.12
CA PRO A 79 6.01 -13.42 -8.44
C PRO A 79 5.55 -12.40 -9.48
N GLN A 80 4.24 -12.11 -9.57
CA GLN A 80 3.71 -11.12 -10.52
C GLN A 80 4.24 -9.71 -10.22
N LEU A 81 4.31 -9.33 -8.95
CA LEU A 81 4.90 -8.06 -8.54
C LEU A 81 6.39 -7.99 -8.90
N TYR A 82 7.13 -9.09 -8.71
CA TYR A 82 8.54 -9.16 -9.07
C TYR A 82 8.73 -9.01 -10.58
N GLU A 83 7.93 -9.70 -11.40
CA GLU A 83 7.96 -9.60 -12.86
C GLU A 83 7.67 -8.17 -13.31
N THR A 84 6.59 -7.56 -12.80
CA THR A 84 6.26 -6.15 -13.09
C THR A 84 7.40 -5.21 -12.65
N SER A 85 8.04 -5.49 -11.52
CA SER A 85 9.20 -4.71 -11.05
C SER A 85 10.42 -4.83 -11.95
N GLN A 86 10.58 -5.91 -12.74
CA GLN A 86 11.66 -6.04 -13.71
C GLN A 86 11.49 -5.10 -14.91
N GLU A 87 10.29 -4.55 -15.14
CA GLU A 87 10.03 -3.59 -16.22
C GLU A 87 10.47 -2.16 -15.84
N LEU A 88 10.48 -1.84 -14.54
CA LEU A 88 10.83 -0.51 -14.02
C LEU A 88 12.21 0.00 -14.50
N PRO A 89 13.30 -0.79 -14.48
CA PRO A 89 14.59 -0.36 -15.02
C PRO A 89 14.52 0.09 -16.49
N THR A 90 13.68 -0.54 -17.29
CA THR A 90 13.49 -0.14 -18.70
C THR A 90 12.84 1.23 -18.80
N ILE A 91 11.85 1.50 -17.94
CA ILE A 91 11.17 2.80 -17.87
C ILE A 91 12.17 3.87 -17.38
N PHE A 92 12.93 3.60 -16.32
CA PHE A 92 13.95 4.53 -15.82
C PHE A 92 14.99 4.85 -16.89
N ARG A 93 15.47 3.85 -17.63
CA ARG A 93 16.39 4.07 -18.75
C ARG A 93 15.78 4.96 -19.84
N LYS A 94 14.49 4.79 -20.16
CA LYS A 94 13.79 5.66 -21.12
C LYS A 94 13.69 7.09 -20.61
N ILE A 95 13.48 7.28 -19.31
CA ILE A 95 13.48 8.60 -18.67
C ILE A 95 14.87 9.24 -18.76
N ASP A 96 15.94 8.51 -18.42
CA ASP A 96 17.31 9.01 -18.50
C ASP A 96 17.70 9.40 -19.93
N GLN A 97 17.29 8.60 -20.92
CA GLN A 97 17.50 8.89 -22.34
C GLN A 97 16.78 10.17 -22.78
N LEU A 98 15.54 10.36 -22.32
CA LEU A 98 14.77 11.57 -22.59
C LEU A 98 15.40 12.79 -21.93
N GLU A 99 15.88 12.68 -20.69
CA GLU A 99 16.58 13.75 -20.01
C GLU A 99 17.87 14.15 -20.77
N ALA A 100 18.67 13.17 -21.18
CA ALA A 100 19.86 13.41 -21.98
C ALA A 100 19.54 14.11 -23.31
N PHE A 101 18.45 13.69 -23.97
CA PHE A 101 17.96 14.33 -25.18
C PHE A 101 17.57 15.79 -24.96
N VAL A 102 16.76 16.07 -23.93
CA VAL A 102 16.33 17.43 -23.59
C VAL A 102 17.52 18.32 -23.26
N ASN A 103 18.51 17.79 -22.53
CA ASN A 103 19.76 18.51 -22.23
C ASN A 103 20.56 18.82 -23.50
N ALA A 104 20.61 17.90 -24.47
CA ALA A 104 21.26 18.16 -25.76
C ALA A 104 20.51 19.23 -26.57
N VAL A 105 19.17 19.18 -26.59
CA VAL A 105 18.34 20.21 -27.25
C VAL A 105 18.62 21.57 -26.63
N LYS A 106 18.56 21.67 -25.30
CA LYS A 106 18.82 22.90 -24.55
C LYS A 106 20.17 23.50 -24.91
N LYS A 107 21.24 22.70 -24.83
CA LYS A 107 22.59 23.16 -25.17
C LYS A 107 22.68 23.74 -26.59
N ASN A 108 22.05 23.10 -27.57
CA ASN A 108 22.09 23.59 -28.95
C ASN A 108 21.26 24.86 -29.15
N VAL A 109 20.17 25.04 -28.42
CA VAL A 109 19.40 26.30 -28.41
C VAL A 109 20.22 27.41 -27.75
N ASP A 110 20.87 27.14 -26.62
CA ASP A 110 21.72 28.11 -25.93
C ASP A 110 22.89 28.56 -26.85
N GLU A 111 23.56 27.63 -27.53
CA GLU A 111 24.62 27.94 -28.51
C GLU A 111 24.10 28.76 -29.70
N MET A 112 22.89 28.46 -30.18
CA MET A 112 22.26 29.20 -31.27
C MET A 112 21.89 30.63 -30.84
N GLU A 113 21.33 30.80 -29.64
CA GLU A 113 20.96 32.09 -29.08
C GLU A 113 22.19 33.00 -28.85
N GLU A 114 23.30 32.44 -28.36
CA GLU A 114 24.57 33.15 -28.20
C GLU A 114 25.14 33.60 -29.56
N SER A 115 25.06 32.72 -30.57
CA SER A 115 25.52 32.99 -31.92
C SER A 115 24.71 34.11 -32.60
N VAL A 116 23.38 34.08 -32.46
CA VAL A 116 22.48 35.14 -32.94
C VAL A 116 22.77 36.46 -32.21
N SER A 117 22.86 36.44 -30.88
CA SER A 117 23.18 37.62 -30.08
C SER A 117 24.52 38.26 -30.48
N THR A 118 25.51 37.42 -30.82
CA THR A 118 26.81 37.88 -31.30
C THR A 118 26.72 38.49 -32.70
N ALA A 119 26.02 37.84 -33.63
CA ALA A 119 25.80 38.35 -34.97
C ALA A 119 25.02 39.68 -34.98
N GLU A 120 24.00 39.82 -34.14
CA GLU A 120 23.24 41.06 -33.98
C GLU A 120 24.11 42.21 -33.46
N ARG A 121 24.95 41.94 -32.44
CA ARG A 121 25.90 42.91 -31.88
C ARG A 121 26.90 43.39 -32.94
N GLU A 122 27.47 42.47 -33.71
CA GLU A 122 28.42 42.80 -34.78
C GLU A 122 27.74 43.56 -35.92
N LEU A 123 26.58 43.11 -36.40
CA LEU A 123 25.84 43.74 -37.49
C LEU A 123 25.36 45.15 -37.13
N GLY A 124 24.84 45.34 -35.91
CA GLY A 124 24.44 46.65 -35.39
C GLY A 124 25.62 47.62 -35.30
N SER A 125 26.77 47.16 -34.81
CA SER A 125 27.99 47.97 -34.70
C SER A 125 28.55 48.35 -36.08
N HIS A 126 28.59 47.41 -37.02
CA HIS A 126 29.18 47.64 -38.35
C HIS A 126 28.34 48.52 -39.28
N LYS A 127 27.00 48.45 -39.21
CA LYS A 127 26.11 49.32 -39.99
C LYS A 127 26.24 50.78 -39.54
N ILE A 128 26.25 51.03 -38.23
CA ILE A 128 26.43 52.38 -37.66
C ILE A 128 27.81 52.93 -38.02
N GLN A 129 28.87 52.12 -37.92
CA GLN A 129 30.21 52.57 -38.34
C GLN A 129 30.33 52.87 -39.84
N LYS A 130 29.64 52.12 -40.71
CA LYS A 130 29.65 52.41 -42.16
C LYS A 130 28.88 53.68 -42.49
N VAL A 131 27.71 53.90 -41.88
CA VAL A 131 26.91 55.11 -42.09
C VAL A 131 27.67 56.36 -41.59
N LEU A 132 28.28 56.30 -40.40
CA LEU A 132 29.08 57.41 -39.86
C LEU A 132 30.31 57.73 -40.74
N LYS A 133 30.91 56.75 -41.40
CA LYS A 133 32.03 56.94 -42.36
C LYS A 133 31.59 57.47 -43.72
N SER A 134 30.30 57.38 -44.06
CA SER A 134 29.75 57.85 -45.34
C SER A 134 29.31 59.33 -45.29
N ILE A 135 29.28 59.95 -44.11
CA ILE A 135 28.91 61.36 -43.94
C ILE A 135 30.12 62.24 -44.29
N PRO A 136 30.03 63.13 -45.30
CA PRO A 136 31.06 64.10 -45.60
C PRO A 136 31.24 65.06 -44.41
N GLY A 137 32.47 65.16 -43.86
CA GLY A 137 32.79 66.06 -42.74
C GLY A 137 33.27 65.36 -41.46
N LEU A 138 32.91 64.10 -41.21
CA LEU A 138 33.36 63.36 -40.01
C LEU A 138 34.72 62.66 -40.19
N ARG A 139 35.26 62.62 -41.42
CA ARG A 139 36.52 61.95 -41.76
C ARG A 139 37.78 62.64 -41.22
N GLN A 140 37.69 63.90 -40.77
CA GLN A 140 38.85 64.68 -40.34
C GLN A 140 39.31 64.40 -38.89
N MET A 141 38.56 63.63 -38.09
CA MET A 141 38.87 63.43 -36.66
C MET A 141 39.49 62.07 -36.30
N THR A 142 39.63 61.13 -37.24
CA THR A 142 40.18 59.79 -36.94
C THR A 142 41.18 59.33 -38.01
N GLN A 143 42.36 59.95 -38.02
CA GLN A 143 43.54 59.32 -38.62
C GLN A 143 44.30 58.57 -37.52
N GLY A 144 43.99 57.29 -37.38
CA GLY A 144 44.76 56.29 -36.65
C GLY A 144 45.01 55.09 -37.58
N PRO A 145 46.06 54.28 -37.33
CA PRO A 145 46.66 53.42 -38.33
C PRO A 145 45.73 52.31 -38.82
N THR A 146 45.94 51.95 -40.09
CA THR A 146 45.36 50.86 -40.88
C THR A 146 44.78 49.69 -40.07
N LYS A 147 43.45 49.59 -40.09
CA LYS A 147 42.70 48.47 -39.49
C LYS A 147 42.69 47.31 -40.48
N GLN A 148 43.33 46.22 -40.10
CA GLN A 148 43.21 44.91 -40.75
C GLN A 148 41.74 44.60 -41.03
N GLU A 149 41.45 44.13 -42.25
CA GLU A 149 40.21 43.44 -42.57
C GLU A 149 40.12 42.21 -41.66
N LYS A 150 39.45 42.36 -40.52
CA LYS A 150 38.88 41.19 -39.86
C LYS A 150 37.83 40.67 -40.82
N ASN A 151 38.23 39.65 -41.57
CA ASN A 151 37.34 38.66 -42.16
C ASN A 151 36.20 38.43 -41.18
N PHE A 152 34.95 38.39 -41.65
CA PHE A 152 33.82 37.90 -40.86
C PHE A 152 34.29 36.61 -40.19
N SER A 153 34.57 36.69 -38.90
CA SER A 153 35.30 35.67 -38.18
C SER A 153 34.49 34.40 -38.22
N ASP A 154 35.03 33.40 -38.90
CA ASP A 154 34.82 31.96 -38.75
C ASP A 154 33.43 31.57 -38.23
N TRP A 155 32.37 31.93 -38.98
CA TRP A 155 31.03 31.39 -38.71
C TRP A 155 31.10 29.87 -38.77
N LYS A 156 30.96 29.22 -37.61
CA LYS A 156 30.88 27.77 -37.50
C LYS A 156 29.42 27.40 -37.23
N ALA A 157 28.86 26.59 -38.12
CA ALA A 157 27.50 26.09 -37.95
C ALA A 157 27.37 25.36 -36.58
N PRO A 158 26.29 25.61 -35.81
CA PRO A 158 26.01 24.87 -34.59
C PRO A 158 25.93 23.37 -34.86
N ALA A 159 26.43 22.56 -33.93
CA ALA A 159 26.38 21.12 -34.08
C ALA A 159 24.94 20.63 -33.98
N VAL A 160 24.43 20.00 -35.04
CA VAL A 160 23.06 19.46 -35.05
C VAL A 160 23.10 18.04 -34.48
N PHE A 161 22.43 17.83 -33.35
CA PHE A 161 22.25 16.52 -32.74
C PHE A 161 21.20 15.70 -33.51
N LYS A 162 21.36 14.38 -33.51
CA LYS A 162 20.38 13.47 -34.11
C LYS A 162 19.52 12.87 -33.03
N THR A 163 18.20 12.96 -33.20
CA THR A 163 17.21 12.36 -32.28
C THR A 163 17.38 10.85 -32.14
N SER A 164 17.86 10.17 -33.18
CA SER A 164 18.16 8.74 -33.18
C SER A 164 19.20 8.33 -32.15
N ASP A 165 20.11 9.24 -31.77
CA ASP A 165 21.22 8.95 -30.86
C ASP A 165 20.72 8.85 -29.40
N PHE A 166 19.51 9.33 -29.12
CA PHE A 166 18.92 9.37 -27.78
C PHE A 166 17.67 8.50 -27.65
N LEU A 167 16.78 8.49 -28.65
CA LEU A 167 15.48 7.81 -28.53
C LEU A 167 15.47 6.38 -29.11
N GLY A 168 16.56 5.93 -29.75
CA GLY A 168 16.56 4.67 -30.49
C GLY A 168 15.55 4.68 -31.65
N GLN A 169 15.67 3.76 -32.60
CA GLN A 169 14.59 3.59 -33.57
C GLN A 169 13.36 3.08 -32.80
N VAL A 170 12.32 3.89 -32.74
CA VAL A 170 11.00 3.47 -32.27
C VAL A 170 10.56 2.35 -33.21
N THR A 171 10.73 1.09 -32.79
CA THR A 171 10.21 -0.07 -33.54
C THR A 171 8.71 0.08 -33.55
N THR A 172 8.21 0.59 -34.66
CA THR A 172 6.79 0.71 -34.99
C THR A 172 6.31 -0.67 -35.40
N GLU A 173 6.26 -1.64 -34.47
CA GLU A 173 5.72 -2.97 -34.76
C GLU A 173 4.63 -3.45 -33.79
N GLU A 174 4.32 -2.72 -32.71
CA GLU A 174 3.17 -3.04 -31.84
C GLU A 174 2.13 -1.93 -31.76
N LEU A 175 1.71 -1.42 -32.92
CA LEU A 175 0.48 -0.64 -33.02
C LEU A 175 -0.38 -1.16 -34.18
N SER A 176 -0.91 -2.37 -34.02
CA SER A 176 -2.02 -2.84 -34.84
C SER A 176 -2.89 -3.85 -34.09
N VAL A 177 -4.12 -3.38 -33.84
CA VAL A 177 -5.36 -4.17 -33.72
C VAL A 177 -5.45 -4.95 -32.39
N GLU A 178 -6.42 -4.70 -31.50
CA GLU A 178 -7.85 -4.77 -31.76
C GLU A 178 -8.62 -4.04 -30.64
N GLY A 179 -9.43 -3.06 -31.03
CA GLY A 179 -10.54 -2.60 -30.22
C GLY A 179 -11.82 -3.24 -30.77
N ASP A 180 -12.56 -3.94 -29.93
CA ASP A 180 -14.00 -4.10 -30.11
C ASP A 180 -14.70 -3.88 -28.77
N ASP A 181 -15.56 -2.87 -28.78
CA ASP A 181 -16.53 -2.54 -27.75
C ASP A 181 -17.62 -3.62 -27.73
N THR A 182 -18.02 -4.09 -26.55
CA THR A 182 -19.45 -4.18 -26.20
C THR A 182 -19.63 -4.33 -24.69
N GLN A 183 -20.12 -3.26 -24.10
CA GLN A 183 -20.77 -3.25 -22.79
C GLN A 183 -22.27 -3.52 -22.99
N LYS A 184 -22.83 -4.60 -22.41
CA LYS A 184 -24.26 -4.62 -22.04
C LYS A 184 -24.59 -5.58 -20.89
N SER A 185 -25.28 -4.97 -19.93
CA SER A 185 -25.83 -5.49 -18.68
C SER A 185 -27.05 -6.41 -18.81
N ALA A 186 -27.30 -7.14 -17.71
CA ALA A 186 -28.61 -7.46 -17.10
C ALA A 186 -29.25 -8.85 -17.34
N THR A 187 -29.18 -9.67 -16.27
CA THR A 187 -30.28 -10.39 -15.57
C THR A 187 -31.53 -10.82 -16.36
N ASN A 188 -31.83 -12.14 -16.40
CA ASN A 188 -32.91 -12.79 -15.63
C ASN A 188 -33.29 -14.20 -16.15
N ASN A 189 -33.44 -15.11 -15.17
CA ASN A 189 -34.39 -16.23 -15.05
C ASN A 189 -34.44 -17.33 -16.13
N SER A 190 -34.19 -18.59 -15.72
CA SER A 190 -35.24 -19.53 -15.28
C SER A 190 -34.72 -20.98 -15.30
N SER A 191 -34.65 -21.62 -14.14
CA SER A 191 -34.87 -23.08 -13.98
C SER A 191 -36.37 -23.38 -14.25
N PRO A 192 -36.86 -24.62 -14.51
CA PRO A 192 -36.55 -25.83 -13.72
C PRO A 192 -36.58 -27.20 -14.45
N ASP A 193 -36.19 -28.24 -13.69
CA ASP A 193 -36.59 -29.67 -13.76
C ASP A 193 -36.14 -30.50 -15.00
N LYS A 194 -35.67 -31.75 -14.93
CA LYS A 194 -35.92 -32.89 -14.00
C LYS A 194 -34.82 -33.99 -14.28
N PRO A 195 -34.81 -35.18 -13.63
CA PRO A 195 -33.60 -35.94 -13.29
C PRO A 195 -33.39 -37.19 -14.16
N THR A 196 -32.21 -37.79 -14.05
CA THR A 196 -32.02 -39.21 -14.37
C THR A 196 -31.40 -39.91 -13.17
N ASP A 197 -32.29 -40.56 -12.44
CA ASP A 197 -32.04 -41.74 -11.63
C ASP A 197 -31.60 -42.88 -12.56
N ASP A 198 -30.48 -43.56 -12.28
CA ASP A 198 -30.45 -45.03 -12.29
C ASP A 198 -29.23 -45.59 -11.53
N SER A 199 -29.51 -46.04 -10.32
CA SER A 199 -29.09 -47.31 -9.69
C SER A 199 -27.91 -48.09 -10.28
N THR A 200 -26.90 -48.40 -9.45
CA THR A 200 -26.47 -49.81 -9.26
C THR A 200 -25.80 -50.06 -7.89
N SER A 201 -26.59 -50.69 -7.00
CA SER A 201 -26.27 -51.79 -6.07
C SER A 201 -25.06 -51.74 -5.11
N HIS A 202 -25.38 -51.54 -3.83
CA HIS A 202 -25.24 -52.50 -2.72
C HIS A 202 -24.13 -53.57 -2.77
N THR A 203 -23.28 -53.57 -1.75
CA THR A 203 -22.83 -54.79 -1.06
C THR A 203 -22.57 -54.45 0.41
N THR A 204 -23.30 -55.15 1.28
CA THR A 204 -23.10 -55.20 2.72
C THR A 204 -23.16 -56.67 3.13
N ASP A 205 -22.42 -56.98 4.19
CA ASP A 205 -22.41 -58.21 5.00
C ASP A 205 -21.64 -59.43 4.47
N ARG A 206 -20.51 -59.72 5.13
CA ARG A 206 -20.53 -60.53 6.36
C ARG A 206 -19.28 -60.30 7.23
#